data_AF-A0A952TY69-F1
#
_entry.id   AF-A0A952TY69-F1
#
_cell.length_a   1.000
_cell.length_b   1.000
_cell.length_c   1.000
_cell.angle_alpha   90.00
_cell.angle_beta   90.00
_cell.angle_gamma   90.00
#
_symmetry.space_group_name_H-M   'P 1'
#
loop_
_entity.id
_entity.type
_entity.pdbx_description
1 polymer ?
#
loop_
_entity_poly.entity_id
_entity_poly.type
_entity_poly.pdbx_seq_one_letter_code
_entity_poly.pdbx_strand_id
1 'polypeptide(L)' 'MTVAELIETLQDFDLDMEVRIAHQPNWPFEYSIESIWQDEEGEYSEAIYLVEGSQLGYFTKRAWE' A
#
# COMPACT_ATOMS: atom_id res chain seq x y z
N MET A 1 -9.01 4.48 -3.65
CA MET A 1 -9.40 3.29 -2.88
C MET A 1 -10.05 3.71 -1.57
N THR A 2 -11.23 3.19 -1.28
CA THR A 2 -11.93 3.31 0.01
C THR A 2 -11.57 2.14 0.93
N VAL A 3 -11.96 2.22 2.21
CA VAL A 3 -11.75 1.12 3.17
C VAL A 3 -12.48 -0.16 2.74
N ALA A 4 -13.71 -0.04 2.23
CA ALA A 4 -14.49 -1.20 1.80
C ALA A 4 -13.85 -1.92 0.61
N GLU A 5 -13.40 -1.15 -0.40
CA GLU A 5 -12.68 -1.68 -1.57
C GLU A 5 -11.37 -2.36 -1.16
N LEU A 6 -10.64 -1.78 -0.20
CA LEU A 6 -9.40 -2.38 0.32
C LEU A 6 -9.70 -3.71 1.02
N ILE A 7 -10.71 -3.76 1.90
CA ILE A 7 -11.11 -4.98 2.60
C ILE A 7 -11.51 -6.07 1.61
N GLU A 8 -12.35 -5.73 0.62
CA GLU A 8 -12.79 -6.67 -0.41
C GLU A 8 -11.59 -7.22 -1.19
N THR A 9 -10.66 -6.35 -1.60
CA THR A 9 -9.46 -6.77 -2.34
C THR A 9 -8.55 -7.66 -1.49
N LEU A 10 -8.41 -7.38 -0.20
CA LEU A 10 -7.53 -8.15 0.69
C LEU A 10 -8.07 -9.54 1.05
N GLN A 11 -9.38 -9.79 0.90
CA GLN A 11 -9.99 -11.08 1.21
C GLN A 11 -9.54 -12.20 0.27
N ASP A 12 -9.00 -11.86 -0.90
CA ASP A 12 -8.51 -12.83 -1.88
C ASP A 12 -7.08 -13.32 -1.60
N PHE A 13 -6.38 -12.70 -0.64
CA PHE A 13 -5.01 -13.06 -0.26
C PHE A 13 -4.96 -13.92 1.01
N ASP A 14 -3.81 -14.56 1.25
CA ASP A 14 -3.55 -15.21 2.53
C ASP A 14 -3.50 -14.15 3.64
N LEU A 15 -4.36 -14.33 4.65
CA LEU A 15 -4.60 -13.36 5.72
C LEU A 15 -3.41 -13.20 6.67
N ASP A 16 -2.46 -14.13 6.65
CA ASP A 16 -1.22 -14.06 7.43
C ASP A 16 -0.08 -13.39 6.64
N MET A 17 -0.28 -13.00 5.37
CA MET A 17 0.74 -12.32 4.58
C MET A 17 1.05 -10.92 5.12
N GLU A 18 2.32 -10.55 5.05
CA GLU A 18 2.77 -9.21 5.40
C GLU A 18 2.26 -8.18 4.36
N VAL A 19 1.86 -7.00 4.84
CA VAL A 19 1.45 -5.88 3.99
C VAL A 19 2.53 -4.81 4.02
N ARG A 20 3.06 -4.45 2.85
CA ARG A 20 4.10 -3.43 2.67
C ARG A 20 3.61 -2.31 1.75
N ILE A 21 4.25 -1.15 1.83
CA ILE A 21 4.03 -0.04 0.88
C ILE A 21 5.21 0.05 -0.09
N ALA A 22 4.93 0.22 -1.38
CA ALA A 22 5.93 0.56 -2.38
C ALA A 22 5.87 2.07 -2.63
N HIS A 23 6.84 2.83 -2.12
CA HIS A 23 6.77 4.29 -2.03
C HIS A 23 8.16 4.94 -2.11
N GLN A 24 8.29 6.11 -2.76
CA GLN A 24 9.58 6.81 -2.92
C GLN A 24 9.60 8.35 -2.73
N PRO A 25 9.27 8.95 -1.57
CA PRO A 25 9.46 10.38 -1.36
C PRO A 25 10.47 10.77 -0.27
N ASN A 26 10.98 11.99 -0.44
CA ASN A 26 11.83 12.69 0.53
C ASN A 26 11.04 13.62 1.47
N TRP A 27 9.71 13.67 1.34
CA TRP A 27 8.80 14.61 2.03
C TRP A 27 7.52 13.89 2.49
N PRO A 28 6.80 14.42 3.51
CA PRO A 28 5.53 13.84 3.95
C PRO A 28 4.43 14.25 2.97
N PHE A 29 4.27 13.50 1.89
CA PHE A 29 3.15 13.64 0.96
C PHE A 29 2.09 12.58 1.23
N GLU A 30 0.85 12.88 0.87
CA GLU A 30 -0.22 11.90 0.83
C GLU A 30 -0.46 11.47 -0.62
N TYR A 31 -0.70 10.17 -0.81
CA TYR A 31 -0.91 9.54 -2.11
C TYR A 31 -2.21 8.73 -2.09
N SER A 32 -2.87 8.64 -3.24
CA SER A 32 -3.86 7.59 -3.44
C SER A 32 -3.17 6.21 -3.52
N ILE A 33 -3.86 5.15 -3.13
CA ILE A 33 -3.44 3.77 -3.46
C ILE A 33 -3.99 3.44 -4.85
N GLU A 34 -3.10 3.06 -5.77
CA GLU A 34 -3.46 2.66 -7.14
C GLU A 34 -3.93 1.21 -7.18
N SER A 35 -3.14 0.29 -6.60
CA SER A 35 -3.40 -1.14 -6.66
C SER A 35 -2.75 -1.89 -5.50
N ILE A 36 -3.11 -3.16 -5.38
CA ILE A 36 -2.44 -4.15 -4.52
C ILE A 36 -1.76 -5.13 -5.46
N TRP A 37 -0.46 -5.37 -5.25
CA TRP A 37 0.34 -6.27 -6.07
C TRP A 37 0.99 -7.36 -5.21
N GLN A 38 1.04 -8.58 -5.75
CA GLN A 38 1.75 -9.71 -5.17
C GLN A 38 2.70 -10.30 -6.20
N ASP A 39 3.89 -10.66 -5.75
CA ASP A 39 4.82 -11.49 -6.51
C ASP A 39 4.46 -12.96 -6.25
N GLU A 40 3.96 -13.70 -7.25
CA GLU A 40 3.50 -15.08 -7.00
C GLU A 40 4.65 -16.07 -6.78
N GLU A 41 5.81 -15.85 -7.43
CA GLU A 41 6.94 -16.79 -7.40
C GLU A 41 8.33 -16.11 -7.35
N GLY A 42 8.39 -14.79 -7.20
CA GLY A 42 9.65 -14.04 -7.18
C GLY A 42 10.19 -13.71 -5.78
N GLU A 43 11.24 -12.89 -5.77
CA GLU A 43 11.97 -12.46 -4.56
C GLU A 43 11.08 -11.73 -3.55
N TYR A 44 9.94 -11.18 -4.00
CA TYR A 44 9.04 -10.39 -3.16
C TYR A 44 7.77 -11.15 -2.74
N SER A 45 7.74 -12.48 -2.92
CA SER A 45 6.54 -13.31 -2.71
C SER A 45 6.05 -13.43 -1.27
N GLU A 46 6.85 -13.01 -0.29
CA GLU A 46 6.50 -13.07 1.14
C GLU A 46 5.52 -11.97 1.59
N ALA A 47 5.19 -11.01 0.73
CA ALA A 47 4.34 -9.88 1.07
C ALA A 47 3.45 -9.43 -0.10
N ILE A 48 2.36 -8.76 0.24
CA ILE A 48 1.62 -7.93 -0.71
C ILE A 48 2.08 -6.48 -0.59
N TYR A 49 2.02 -5.75 -1.70
CA TYR A 49 2.45 -4.36 -1.80
C TYR A 49 1.28 -3.46 -2.16
N LEU A 50 1.02 -2.46 -1.33
CA LEU A 50 0.20 -1.31 -1.70
C LEU A 50 1.03 -0.40 -2.61
N VAL A 51 0.58 -0.27 -3.85
CA VAL A 51 1.28 0.49 -4.89
C VAL A 51 0.84 1.96 -4.84
N GLU A 52 1.82 2.87 -4.79
CA GLU A 52 1.55 4.31 -4.82
C GLU A 52 0.82 4.71 -6.12
N GLY A 53 -0.20 5.55 -5.97
CA GLY A 53 -0.89 6.21 -7.06
C GLY A 53 -0.48 7.68 -7.20
N SER A 54 -1.46 8.56 -7.35
CA SER A 54 -1.20 10.00 -7.53
C SER A 54 -0.98 10.72 -6.21
N GLN A 55 -0.04 11.68 -6.19
CA GLN A 55 0.12 12.60 -5.07
C GLN A 55 -1.13 13.47 -4.92
N LEU A 56 -1.71 13.50 -3.72
CA LEU A 56 -2.89 14.29 -3.38
C LEU A 56 -2.52 15.63 -2.74
N GLY A 57 -1.40 15.66 -2.00
CA GLY A 57 -0.96 16.88 -1.33
C GLY A 57 0.17 16.68 -0.32
N TYR A 58 0.33 17.67 0.54
CA TYR A 58 1.20 17.59 1.72
C TYR A 58 0.45 16.91 2.86
N PHE A 59 1.15 16.05 3.58
CA PHE A 59 0.64 15.33 4.74
C PHE A 59 1.21 15.86 6.06
N THR A 60 0.60 15.46 7.17
CA THR A 60 1.00 15.90 8.51
C THR A 60 2.12 15.03 9.07
N LYS A 61 3.18 15.66 9.63
CA LYS A 61 4.26 14.94 10.34
C LYS A 61 3.78 14.22 11.62
N ARG A 62 2.58 14.54 12.12
CA ARG A 62 1.98 13.92 13.31
C ARG A 62 1.74 12.41 13.17
N ALA A 63 1.67 11.88 11.95
CA ALA A 63 1.52 10.44 11.77
C ALA A 63 2.75 9.62 12.20
N TRP A 64 3.88 10.29 12.48
CA TRP A 64 5.13 9.70 12.96
C TRP A 64 5.48 10.13 14.41
N GLU A 65 4.54 10.75 15.12
CA GLU A 65 4.63 11.09 16.55
C GLU A 65 3.89 10.04 17.39
#